data_AF-A0A2H6ERZ7-F1
#
_entry.id   AF-A0A2H6ERZ7-F1
#
_cell.length_a   1.000
_cell.length_b   1.000
_cell.length_c   1.000
_cell.angle_alpha   90.00
_cell.angle_beta   90.00
_cell.angle_gamma   90.00
#
_symmetry.space_group_name_H-M   'P 1'
#
loop_
_entity.id
_entity.type
_entity.pdbx_description
1 polymer ?
#
loop_
_entity_poly.entity_id
_entity_poly.type
_entity_poly.pdbx_seq_one_letter_code
_entity_poly.pdbx_strand_id
1 'polypeptide(L)'
;MQKRYVFLFIATILLTLFVLYSCNGPNVVENKKIEKQVKPVLKKETDTGNNSVADVPGTGKLLGYKVVKENGKKVKIPVYEGNPNRDIQPDKLACDWYYTYVYEFDHYKQKEGKWLGIWTGLKSFSELYHKYGFTQIFVSSNSAKQNAISVGFNEDSLMGSINFSPSSVDKYGYLKYYHLDEPIEHGAYPEDIRYIAGYIHDHYSNSLVMMSSYRDPSTFTIYPTGRMGTYKHFYKDETMDLASNTRIMCDKYHDGWGNPTDQRPMWDDFHSAYGNKNIANWISLDEDHDDHQYRELLVKANSLGINNFWVYGSGSGNINYIEEFCNVAFNHGWLRNFSKKYRYWYHCPNYFGDPCWCQENQSGWELDHIQYLGITEVYTN
;
A
#
# COMPACT_ATOMS: atom_id res chain seq x y z
N MET A 1 50.83 -10.63 -26.67
CA MET A 1 49.41 -10.20 -26.68
C MET A 1 48.87 -9.78 -25.31
N GLN A 2 49.31 -10.34 -24.18
CA GLN A 2 48.76 -10.02 -22.84
C GLN A 2 48.92 -8.55 -22.37
N LYS A 3 49.98 -7.83 -22.75
CA LYS A 3 50.18 -6.44 -22.27
C LYS A 3 49.20 -5.41 -22.85
N ARG A 4 48.52 -5.70 -23.96
CA ARG A 4 47.55 -4.76 -24.58
C ARG A 4 46.17 -4.80 -23.91
N TYR A 5 45.78 -5.92 -23.31
CA TYR A 5 44.47 -6.07 -22.65
C TYR A 5 44.44 -5.42 -21.26
N VAL A 6 45.57 -5.39 -20.56
CA VAL A 6 45.67 -4.73 -19.24
C VAL A 6 45.49 -3.21 -19.38
N PHE A 7 46.04 -2.60 -20.43
CA PHE A 7 45.84 -1.17 -20.68
C PHE A 7 44.40 -0.82 -21.05
N LEU A 8 43.71 -1.67 -21.82
CA LEU A 8 42.29 -1.46 -22.14
C LEU A 8 41.41 -1.58 -20.89
N PHE A 9 41.71 -2.54 -20.00
CA PHE A 9 40.94 -2.75 -18.78
C PHE A 9 41.11 -1.59 -17.78
N ILE A 10 42.33 -1.09 -17.62
CA ILE A 10 42.61 0.08 -16.76
C ILE A 10 41.96 1.35 -17.32
N ALA A 11 42.02 1.56 -18.65
CA ALA A 11 41.36 2.70 -19.28
C ALA A 11 39.83 2.68 -19.10
N THR A 12 39.23 1.48 -19.15
CA THR A 12 37.78 1.32 -18.96
C THR A 12 37.39 1.61 -17.51
N ILE A 13 38.13 1.09 -16.52
CA ILE A 13 37.89 1.37 -15.09
C ILE A 13 38.03 2.87 -14.77
N LEU A 14 39.06 3.52 -15.32
CA LEU A 14 39.28 4.96 -15.12
C LEU A 14 38.15 5.80 -15.76
N LEU A 15 37.63 5.39 -16.92
CA LEU A 15 36.51 6.07 -17.56
C LEU A 15 35.21 5.91 -16.74
N THR A 16 34.93 4.72 -16.20
CA THR A 16 33.76 4.48 -15.34
C THR A 16 33.86 5.26 -14.03
N LEU A 17 35.04 5.33 -13.42
CA LEU A 17 35.29 6.15 -12.23
C LEU A 17 35.13 7.65 -12.53
N PHE A 18 35.57 8.12 -13.69
CA PHE A 18 35.43 9.53 -14.08
C PHE A 18 33.96 9.91 -14.31
N VAL A 19 33.17 9.03 -14.95
CA VAL A 19 31.72 9.25 -15.12
C VAL A 19 31.00 9.27 -13.77
N LEU A 20 31.33 8.34 -12.86
CA LEU A 20 30.76 8.31 -11.50
C LEU A 20 31.16 9.54 -10.66
N TYR A 21 32.38 10.07 -10.84
CA TYR A 21 32.84 11.26 -10.15
C TYR A 21 32.21 12.54 -10.73
N SER A 22 31.98 12.60 -12.05
CA SER A 22 31.31 13.74 -12.70
C SER A 22 29.80 13.83 -12.46
N CYS A 23 29.17 12.76 -11.97
CA CYS A 23 27.77 12.76 -11.54
C CYS A 23 27.57 13.17 -10.07
N ASN A 24 28.65 13.26 -9.28
CA ASN A 24 28.61 13.79 -7.92
C ASN A 24 29.18 15.21 -7.93
N GLY A 25 28.38 16.16 -8.42
CA GLY A 25 28.60 17.56 -8.14
C GLY A 25 28.65 17.79 -6.62
N PRO A 26 29.48 18.73 -6.13
CA PRO A 26 29.58 19.01 -4.71
C PRO A 26 28.21 19.41 -4.15
N ASN A 27 27.81 18.77 -3.04
CA ASN A 27 26.72 19.21 -2.18
C ASN A 27 27.09 20.58 -1.59
N VAL A 28 26.91 21.63 -2.40
CA VAL A 28 26.80 22.99 -1.90
C VAL A 28 25.45 23.06 -1.23
N VAL A 29 25.46 22.99 0.10
CA VAL A 29 24.35 23.42 0.94
C VAL A 29 24.21 24.93 0.71
N GLU A 30 23.51 25.31 -0.36
CA GLU A 30 22.94 26.64 -0.43
C GLU A 30 21.88 26.71 0.67
N ASN A 31 22.20 27.45 1.73
CA ASN A 31 21.23 28.01 2.65
C ASN A 31 20.25 28.88 1.84
N LYS A 32 19.25 28.25 1.21
CA LYS A 32 18.05 28.94 0.76
C LYS A 32 17.30 29.37 2.01
N LYS A 33 17.57 30.62 2.38
CA LYS A 33 16.72 31.46 3.20
C LYS A 33 15.26 31.09 2.91
N ILE A 34 14.56 30.59 3.93
CA ILE A 34 13.11 30.41 3.88
C ILE A 34 12.55 31.83 3.74
N GLU A 35 12.32 32.26 2.49
CA GLU A 35 11.45 33.38 2.23
C GLU A 35 10.06 32.96 2.67
N LYS A 36 9.56 33.64 3.71
CA LYS A 36 8.14 33.65 4.04
C LYS A 36 7.37 33.73 2.74
N GLN A 37 6.45 32.78 2.52
CA GLN A 37 5.45 32.90 1.46
C GLN A 37 4.65 34.18 1.70
N VAL A 38 5.10 35.26 1.08
CA VAL A 38 4.33 36.49 0.92
C VAL A 38 3.17 36.12 0.00
N LYS A 39 1.94 36.44 0.43
CA LYS A 39 0.72 36.35 -0.36
C LYS A 39 0.99 36.76 -1.82
N PRO A 40 0.46 36.03 -2.82
CA PRO A 40 0.68 36.38 -4.21
C PRO A 40 0.16 37.79 -4.47
N VAL A 41 1.08 38.71 -4.76
CA VAL A 41 0.77 40.03 -5.31
C VAL A 41 0.39 39.81 -6.76
N LEU A 42 -0.91 40.02 -7.06
CA LEU A 42 -1.43 40.08 -8.43
C LEU A 42 -0.65 41.14 -9.21
N LYS A 43 0.18 40.70 -10.17
CA LYS A 43 0.71 41.60 -11.19
C LYS A 43 -0.42 41.95 -12.15
N LYS A 44 -0.75 43.24 -12.20
CA LYS A 44 -1.73 43.82 -13.12
C LYS A 44 -1.06 43.99 -14.48
N GLU A 45 -1.17 42.99 -15.35
CA GLU A 45 -0.91 43.21 -16.78
C GLU A 45 -2.10 44.00 -17.34
N THR A 46 -1.80 45.20 -17.81
CA THR A 46 -2.78 46.09 -18.43
C THR A 46 -2.75 45.77 -19.91
N ASP A 47 -3.74 45.01 -20.39
CA ASP A 47 -3.99 44.89 -21.83
C ASP A 47 -5.23 45.72 -22.15
N THR A 48 -5.04 46.72 -23.02
CA THR A 48 -6.04 47.73 -23.38
C THR A 48 -6.84 47.21 -24.56
N GLY A 49 -7.74 46.27 -24.29
CA GLY A 49 -8.78 45.83 -25.22
C GLY A 49 -10.14 46.29 -24.73
N ASN A 50 -10.63 47.40 -25.28
CA ASN A 50 -12.00 47.88 -25.08
C ASN A 50 -13.01 46.75 -25.36
N ASN A 51 -13.70 46.30 -24.31
CA ASN A 51 -15.05 45.76 -24.41
C ASN A 51 -15.76 46.10 -23.10
N SER A 52 -16.60 47.13 -23.19
CA SER A 52 -17.57 47.50 -22.16
C SER A 52 -18.50 46.32 -21.89
N VAL A 53 -18.35 45.65 -20.75
CA VAL A 53 -19.33 44.70 -20.25
C VAL A 53 -19.92 45.29 -18.99
N ALA A 54 -21.21 45.59 -19.07
CA ALA A 54 -22.03 46.15 -18.01
C ALA A 54 -21.97 45.27 -16.74
N ASP A 55 -21.94 45.93 -15.58
CA ASP A 55 -22.11 45.29 -14.28
C ASP A 55 -23.46 44.55 -14.25
N VAL A 56 -23.41 43.22 -14.16
CA VAL A 56 -24.59 42.39 -13.89
C VAL A 56 -24.85 42.44 -12.38
N PRO A 57 -26.01 42.92 -11.90
CA PRO A 57 -26.29 42.99 -10.47
C PRO A 57 -26.37 41.57 -9.89
N GLY A 58 -25.44 41.23 -8.97
CA GLY A 58 -25.48 39.99 -8.18
C GLY A 58 -24.19 39.16 -8.17
N THR A 59 -23.25 39.46 -9.06
CA THR A 59 -21.91 38.83 -9.09
C THR A 59 -20.87 39.87 -8.71
N GLY A 60 -20.07 39.61 -7.66
CA GLY A 60 -19.03 40.53 -7.19
C GLY A 60 -18.02 40.92 -8.28
N LYS A 61 -17.05 41.77 -7.93
CA LYS A 61 -16.07 42.31 -8.88
C LYS A 61 -15.21 41.21 -9.52
N LEU A 62 -15.09 41.20 -10.86
CA LEU A 62 -14.19 40.30 -11.59
C LEU A 62 -12.72 40.65 -11.28
N LEU A 63 -11.97 39.66 -10.79
CA LEU A 63 -10.56 39.80 -10.39
C LEU A 63 -9.57 39.29 -11.44
N GLY A 64 -9.99 38.41 -12.37
CA GLY A 64 -9.13 37.91 -13.45
C GLY A 64 -9.54 36.53 -13.94
N TYR A 65 -8.60 35.78 -14.55
CA TYR A 65 -8.83 34.41 -15.00
C TYR A 65 -7.75 33.45 -14.45
N LYS A 66 -8.13 32.24 -14.03
CA LYS A 66 -7.26 31.12 -13.68
C LYS A 66 -7.24 30.13 -14.85
N VAL A 67 -6.05 29.64 -15.21
CA VAL A 67 -5.93 28.58 -16.23
C VAL A 67 -5.87 27.22 -15.52
N VAL A 68 -6.81 26.35 -15.80
CA VAL A 68 -6.80 24.95 -15.32
C VAL A 68 -6.68 23.98 -16.49
N LYS A 69 -6.24 22.77 -16.20
CA LYS A 69 -6.16 21.68 -17.18
C LYS A 69 -7.31 20.72 -16.93
N GLU A 70 -8.24 20.65 -17.87
CA GLU A 70 -9.38 19.74 -17.83
C GLU A 70 -9.34 18.88 -19.09
N ASN A 71 -9.36 17.55 -18.92
CA ASN A 71 -9.21 16.59 -20.02
C ASN A 71 -8.02 16.89 -20.95
N GLY A 72 -6.89 17.31 -20.36
CA GLY A 72 -5.66 17.65 -21.08
C GLY A 72 -5.65 19.00 -21.81
N LYS A 73 -6.79 19.71 -21.89
CA LYS A 73 -6.89 21.05 -22.50
C LYS A 73 -6.79 22.15 -21.45
N LYS A 74 -6.12 23.25 -21.80
CA LYS A 74 -6.04 24.46 -20.96
C LYS A 74 -7.33 25.27 -21.11
N VAL A 75 -8.04 25.50 -20.02
CA VAL A 75 -9.29 26.28 -19.97
C VAL A 75 -9.06 27.51 -19.07
N LYS A 76 -9.49 28.69 -19.52
CA LYS A 76 -9.46 29.95 -18.74
C LYS A 76 -10.79 30.13 -17.99
N ILE A 77 -10.73 30.22 -16.66
CA ILE A 77 -11.90 30.37 -15.79
C ILE A 77 -11.86 31.73 -15.10
N PRO A 78 -12.91 32.58 -15.18
CA PRO A 78 -12.96 33.86 -14.48
C PRO A 78 -13.02 33.70 -12.95
N VAL A 79 -12.33 34.57 -12.21
CA VAL A 79 -12.25 34.60 -10.75
C VAL A 79 -12.86 35.90 -10.24
N TYR A 80 -13.74 35.82 -9.23
CA TYR A 80 -14.45 36.96 -8.64
C TYR A 80 -14.11 37.13 -7.15
N GLU A 81 -14.23 38.35 -6.63
CA GLU A 81 -13.99 38.66 -5.21
C GLU A 81 -15.13 38.08 -4.34
N GLY A 82 -14.82 37.16 -3.41
CA GLY A 82 -15.77 36.76 -2.34
C GLY A 82 -16.00 35.28 -2.01
N ASN A 83 -15.43 34.29 -2.71
CA ASN A 83 -15.40 32.88 -2.23
C ASN A 83 -14.47 32.00 -3.10
N PRO A 84 -13.37 31.44 -2.56
CA PRO A 84 -12.47 30.58 -3.34
C PRO A 84 -13.07 29.21 -3.69
N ASN A 85 -14.24 28.84 -3.14
CA ASN A 85 -14.95 27.58 -3.42
C ASN A 85 -16.19 27.74 -4.33
N ARG A 86 -16.39 28.90 -4.97
CA ARG A 86 -17.33 29.02 -6.11
C ARG A 86 -16.65 28.56 -7.41
N ASP A 87 -15.99 27.41 -7.37
CA ASP A 87 -15.56 26.71 -8.58
C ASP A 87 -16.82 26.18 -9.27
N ILE A 88 -17.10 26.73 -10.47
CA ILE A 88 -18.03 26.25 -11.49
C ILE A 88 -19.21 25.45 -10.93
N GLN A 89 -20.23 26.14 -10.39
CA GLN A 89 -21.57 25.55 -10.48
C GLN A 89 -21.96 25.59 -11.95
N PRO A 90 -22.41 24.47 -12.56
CA PRO A 90 -23.16 24.57 -13.82
C PRO A 90 -24.29 25.58 -13.58
N ASP A 91 -24.69 26.33 -14.60
CA ASP A 91 -25.77 27.33 -14.56
C ASP A 91 -26.78 26.99 -13.48
N LYS A 92 -26.91 27.87 -12.48
CA LYS A 92 -27.67 27.65 -11.24
C LYS A 92 -28.93 26.84 -11.59
N LEU A 93 -28.98 25.58 -11.16
CA LEU A 93 -30.05 24.66 -11.54
C LEU A 93 -31.39 25.33 -11.30
N ALA A 94 -32.30 25.17 -12.25
CA ALA A 94 -33.67 25.63 -12.05
C ALA A 94 -34.24 24.98 -10.78
N CYS A 95 -35.11 25.70 -10.07
CA CYS A 95 -35.53 25.30 -8.72
C CYS A 95 -36.30 23.97 -8.67
N ASP A 96 -36.77 23.50 -9.83
CA ASP A 96 -37.41 22.21 -10.11
C ASP A 96 -36.42 21.06 -10.31
N TRP A 97 -35.11 21.30 -10.21
CA TRP A 97 -34.09 20.27 -10.31
C TRP A 97 -33.10 20.34 -9.15
N TYR A 98 -32.68 19.16 -8.68
CA TYR A 98 -31.44 19.02 -7.95
C TYR A 98 -30.79 17.68 -8.28
N TYR A 99 -29.53 17.51 -7.86
CA TYR A 99 -28.87 16.22 -7.90
C TYR A 99 -28.14 15.94 -6.59
N THR A 100 -27.92 14.67 -6.30
CA THR A 100 -26.98 14.21 -5.27
C THR A 100 -25.95 13.27 -5.86
N TYR A 101 -24.81 13.13 -5.16
CA TYR A 101 -23.80 12.14 -5.49
C TYR A 101 -23.95 10.91 -4.62
N VAL A 102 -23.96 9.73 -5.25
CA VAL A 102 -23.92 8.43 -4.57
C VAL A 102 -22.62 7.74 -4.96
N TYR A 103 -21.95 7.14 -3.97
CA TYR A 103 -20.71 6.40 -4.15
C TYR A 103 -20.96 4.93 -3.81
N GLU A 104 -20.54 4.05 -4.70
CA GLU A 104 -20.57 2.59 -4.51
C GLU A 104 -19.13 2.10 -4.52
N PHE A 105 -18.74 1.29 -3.53
CA PHE A 105 -17.40 0.70 -3.48
C PHE A 105 -17.10 -0.07 -4.77
N ASP A 106 -15.92 0.12 -5.32
CA ASP A 106 -15.45 -0.59 -6.52
C ASP A 106 -14.30 -1.53 -6.15
N HIS A 107 -13.17 -0.98 -5.68
CA HIS A 107 -12.00 -1.75 -5.28
C HIS A 107 -11.02 -0.95 -4.41
N TYR A 108 -10.09 -1.67 -3.79
CA TYR A 108 -8.87 -1.09 -3.20
C TYR A 108 -7.67 -1.23 -4.14
N LYS A 109 -6.71 -0.31 -3.98
CA LYS A 109 -5.34 -0.48 -4.50
C LYS A 109 -4.32 -0.25 -3.40
N GLN A 110 -3.19 -0.92 -3.50
CA GLN A 110 -2.04 -0.65 -2.65
C GLN A 110 -1.57 0.81 -2.73
N LYS A 111 -1.23 1.39 -1.58
CA LYS A 111 -0.56 2.69 -1.52
C LYS A 111 0.92 2.55 -1.84
N GLU A 112 1.48 3.55 -2.53
CA GLU A 112 2.91 3.57 -2.87
C GLU A 112 3.79 3.42 -1.62
N GLY A 113 4.83 2.58 -1.73
CA GLY A 113 5.76 2.29 -0.63
C GLY A 113 5.21 1.39 0.47
N LYS A 114 3.99 0.86 0.33
CA LYS A 114 3.41 -0.18 1.19
C LYS A 114 3.26 -1.47 0.41
N TRP A 115 3.36 -2.62 1.06
CA TRP A 115 3.18 -3.94 0.47
C TRP A 115 2.29 -4.80 1.36
N LEU A 116 1.18 -5.30 0.80
CA LEU A 116 0.26 -6.18 1.50
C LEU A 116 0.28 -7.56 0.84
N GLY A 117 0.71 -8.56 1.63
CA GLY A 117 0.60 -9.97 1.30
C GLY A 117 -0.60 -10.63 1.95
N ILE A 118 -1.08 -11.71 1.35
CA ILE A 118 -2.11 -12.56 1.97
C ILE A 118 -1.81 -14.04 1.74
N TRP A 119 -2.08 -14.86 2.77
CA TRP A 119 -2.14 -16.31 2.69
C TRP A 119 -3.58 -16.76 2.96
N THR A 120 -4.28 -17.21 1.93
CA THR A 120 -5.66 -17.71 2.04
C THR A 120 -5.92 -18.85 1.05
N GLY A 121 -6.81 -19.77 1.40
CA GLY A 121 -7.29 -20.84 0.51
C GLY A 121 -8.69 -20.61 -0.06
N LEU A 122 -9.39 -19.54 0.33
CA LEU A 122 -10.85 -19.43 0.17
C LEU A 122 -11.31 -18.41 -0.88
N LYS A 123 -10.45 -17.47 -1.29
CA LYS A 123 -10.75 -16.43 -2.29
C LYS A 123 -9.95 -16.65 -3.56
N SER A 124 -10.53 -16.27 -4.71
CA SER A 124 -9.81 -16.31 -5.97
C SER A 124 -8.69 -15.26 -5.99
N PHE A 125 -7.55 -15.57 -6.62
CA PHE A 125 -6.46 -14.60 -6.80
C PHE A 125 -6.93 -13.31 -7.50
N SER A 126 -7.87 -13.43 -8.45
CA SER A 126 -8.48 -12.30 -9.13
C SER A 126 -9.17 -11.33 -8.17
N GLU A 127 -9.94 -11.83 -7.21
CA GLU A 127 -10.63 -10.99 -6.24
C GLU A 127 -9.62 -10.33 -5.28
N LEU A 128 -8.63 -11.07 -4.81
CA LEU A 128 -7.59 -10.55 -3.91
C LEU A 128 -6.79 -9.41 -4.56
N TYR A 129 -6.45 -9.55 -5.84
CA TYR A 129 -5.69 -8.54 -6.57
C TYR A 129 -6.56 -7.35 -7.00
N HIS A 130 -7.65 -7.60 -7.74
CA HIS A 130 -8.41 -6.54 -8.40
C HIS A 130 -9.42 -5.85 -7.48
N LYS A 131 -9.93 -6.53 -6.43
CA LYS A 131 -10.93 -5.97 -5.51
C LYS A 131 -10.30 -5.53 -4.19
N TYR A 132 -9.45 -6.36 -3.59
CA TYR A 132 -8.90 -6.10 -2.26
C TYR A 132 -7.51 -5.44 -2.26
N GLY A 133 -6.88 -5.29 -3.43
CA GLY A 133 -5.66 -4.52 -3.59
C GLY A 133 -4.39 -5.18 -3.03
N PHE A 134 -4.43 -6.48 -2.72
CA PHE A 134 -3.23 -7.25 -2.35
C PHE A 134 -2.31 -7.37 -3.56
N THR A 135 -1.04 -7.01 -3.39
CA THR A 135 -0.04 -7.16 -4.47
C THR A 135 0.96 -8.26 -4.20
N GLN A 136 0.93 -8.87 -3.01
CA GLN A 136 1.68 -10.05 -2.64
C GLN A 136 0.74 -11.20 -2.27
N ILE A 137 1.13 -12.44 -2.58
CA ILE A 137 0.26 -13.61 -2.41
C ILE A 137 1.07 -14.86 -2.07
N PHE A 138 0.51 -15.65 -1.16
CA PHE A 138 1.05 -16.95 -0.81
C PHE A 138 0.57 -18.03 -1.78
N VAL A 139 1.47 -18.87 -2.26
CA VAL A 139 1.18 -19.92 -3.24
C VAL A 139 1.60 -21.29 -2.70
N SER A 140 0.76 -22.30 -2.94
CA SER A 140 0.96 -23.67 -2.43
C SER A 140 1.61 -24.62 -3.44
N SER A 141 1.70 -24.23 -4.71
CA SER A 141 2.27 -25.04 -5.80
C SER A 141 2.71 -24.18 -6.99
N ASN A 142 3.45 -24.75 -7.94
CA ASN A 142 3.74 -24.09 -9.22
C ASN A 142 2.46 -23.76 -10.00
N SER A 143 1.42 -24.62 -9.96
CA SER A 143 0.14 -24.31 -10.62
C SER A 143 -0.54 -23.10 -10.00
N ALA A 144 -0.51 -22.96 -8.66
CA ALA A 144 -1.01 -21.78 -7.97
C ALA A 144 -0.19 -20.52 -8.32
N LYS A 145 1.14 -20.66 -8.39
CA LYS A 145 2.05 -19.60 -8.88
C LYS A 145 1.66 -19.11 -10.28
N GLN A 146 1.51 -20.02 -11.25
CA GLN A 146 1.14 -19.64 -12.62
C GLN A 146 -0.24 -18.97 -12.69
N ASN A 147 -1.20 -19.45 -11.87
CA ASN A 147 -2.51 -18.82 -11.76
C ASN A 147 -2.40 -17.38 -11.21
N ALA A 148 -1.67 -17.16 -10.12
CA ALA A 148 -1.44 -15.83 -9.56
C ALA A 148 -0.78 -14.88 -10.59
N ILE A 149 0.22 -15.34 -11.33
CA ILE A 149 0.87 -14.54 -12.38
C ILE A 149 -0.12 -14.19 -13.49
N SER A 150 -0.98 -15.13 -13.91
CA SER A 150 -1.98 -14.88 -14.96
C SER A 150 -3.03 -13.82 -14.58
N VAL A 151 -3.27 -13.62 -13.28
CA VAL A 151 -4.14 -12.56 -12.74
C VAL A 151 -3.45 -11.19 -12.70
N GLY A 152 -2.12 -11.15 -12.62
CA GLY A 152 -1.34 -9.90 -12.59
C GLY A 152 -0.44 -9.74 -11.37
N PHE A 153 -0.33 -10.74 -10.49
CA PHE A 153 0.71 -10.72 -9.46
C PHE A 153 2.10 -10.82 -10.12
N ASN A 154 3.05 -10.00 -9.66
CA ASN A 154 4.43 -10.13 -10.09
C ASN A 154 5.05 -11.39 -9.45
N GLU A 155 5.92 -12.08 -10.16
CA GLU A 155 6.69 -13.20 -9.63
C GLU A 155 7.52 -12.78 -8.39
N ASP A 156 7.97 -11.52 -8.37
CA ASP A 156 8.68 -10.91 -7.23
C ASP A 156 7.78 -10.64 -6.00
N SER A 157 6.48 -10.89 -6.11
CA SER A 157 5.51 -10.68 -5.04
C SER A 157 4.99 -11.98 -4.41
N LEU A 158 5.56 -13.12 -4.82
CA LEU A 158 5.05 -14.43 -4.42
C LEU A 158 5.86 -15.01 -3.26
N MET A 159 5.14 -15.63 -2.32
CA MET A 159 5.71 -16.41 -1.22
C MET A 159 5.21 -17.85 -1.27
N GLY A 160 6.08 -18.83 -1.02
CA GLY A 160 5.69 -20.25 -0.99
C GLY A 160 6.23 -20.98 0.23
N SER A 161 5.40 -21.83 0.84
CA SER A 161 5.83 -22.70 1.95
C SER A 161 6.81 -23.77 1.48
N ILE A 162 7.94 -23.87 2.15
CA ILE A 162 8.99 -24.87 1.94
C ILE A 162 9.27 -25.65 3.23
N ASN A 163 10.08 -26.69 3.11
CA ASN A 163 10.70 -27.37 4.23
C ASN A 163 12.23 -27.35 4.04
N PHE A 164 12.97 -28.05 4.88
CA PHE A 164 14.44 -28.06 4.84
C PHE A 164 15.04 -28.94 3.71
N SER A 165 14.32 -29.13 2.61
CA SER A 165 14.76 -29.92 1.45
C SER A 165 14.74 -29.10 0.15
N PRO A 166 15.77 -29.21 -0.71
CA PRO A 166 15.82 -28.60 -2.04
C PRO A 166 14.59 -28.90 -2.89
N SER A 167 14.05 -30.13 -2.81
CA SER A 167 12.86 -30.51 -3.59
C SER A 167 11.63 -29.67 -3.26
N SER A 168 11.54 -29.14 -2.03
CA SER A 168 10.46 -28.24 -1.64
C SER A 168 10.59 -26.84 -2.22
N VAL A 169 11.81 -26.42 -2.58
CA VAL A 169 12.11 -25.18 -3.30
C VAL A 169 11.86 -25.38 -4.80
N ASP A 170 12.39 -26.47 -5.35
CA ASP A 170 12.31 -26.79 -6.79
C ASP A 170 10.87 -26.94 -7.28
N LYS A 171 9.94 -27.36 -6.40
CA LYS A 171 8.51 -27.47 -6.74
C LYS A 171 7.90 -26.14 -7.20
N TYR A 172 8.50 -25.00 -6.89
CA TYR A 172 8.05 -23.67 -7.34
C TYR A 172 8.93 -23.07 -8.44
N GLY A 173 10.19 -23.50 -8.56
CA GLY A 173 11.22 -22.71 -9.22
C GLY A 173 11.46 -21.40 -8.47
N TYR A 174 11.78 -20.31 -9.18
CA TYR A 174 12.02 -18.98 -8.60
C TYR A 174 10.77 -18.43 -7.87
N LEU A 175 10.97 -17.92 -6.66
CA LEU A 175 10.04 -17.06 -5.91
C LEU A 175 10.85 -15.99 -5.21
N LYS A 176 10.29 -14.80 -4.98
CA LYS A 176 10.99 -13.81 -4.15
C LYS A 176 11.14 -14.26 -2.71
N TYR A 177 10.13 -14.94 -2.18
CA TYR A 177 10.08 -15.34 -0.78
C TYR A 177 9.80 -16.85 -0.66
N TYR A 178 10.61 -17.54 0.14
CA TYR A 178 10.36 -18.92 0.55
C TYR A 178 10.12 -18.94 2.06
N HIS A 179 8.98 -19.46 2.48
CA HIS A 179 8.54 -19.42 3.87
C HIS A 179 8.87 -20.72 4.60
N LEU A 180 9.55 -20.61 5.75
CA LEU A 180 9.71 -21.68 6.72
C LEU A 180 8.89 -21.32 7.95
N ASP A 181 7.80 -22.05 8.14
CA ASP A 181 6.90 -21.85 9.29
C ASP A 181 7.55 -22.45 10.54
N GLU A 182 7.63 -21.68 11.62
CA GLU A 182 8.05 -22.11 12.97
C GLU A 182 9.17 -23.19 13.01
N PRO A 183 10.38 -22.93 12.46
CA PRO A 183 11.38 -23.98 12.27
C PRO A 183 11.72 -24.80 13.52
N ILE A 184 11.83 -24.17 14.70
CA ILE A 184 12.22 -24.86 15.94
C ILE A 184 11.14 -25.86 16.36
N GLU A 185 9.88 -25.48 16.24
CA GLU A 185 8.69 -26.27 16.55
C GLU A 185 8.58 -27.49 15.62
N HIS A 186 9.08 -27.36 14.40
CA HIS A 186 9.21 -28.45 13.43
C HIS A 186 10.54 -29.21 13.54
N GLY A 187 11.31 -29.00 14.60
CA GLY A 187 12.51 -29.78 14.90
C GLY A 187 13.72 -29.43 14.04
N ALA A 188 13.74 -28.23 13.45
CA ALA A 188 14.84 -27.78 12.60
C ALA A 188 16.10 -27.47 13.38
N TYR A 189 17.24 -27.78 12.78
CA TYR A 189 18.54 -27.33 13.23
C TYR A 189 18.92 -26.03 12.50
N PRO A 190 19.73 -25.13 13.11
CA PRO A 190 20.25 -23.97 12.40
C PRO A 190 20.99 -24.35 11.10
N GLU A 191 21.70 -25.48 11.11
CA GLU A 191 22.37 -26.06 9.94
C GLU A 191 21.41 -26.32 8.78
N ASP A 192 20.20 -26.83 9.06
CA ASP A 192 19.21 -27.15 8.04
C ASP A 192 18.70 -25.89 7.35
N ILE A 193 18.48 -24.83 8.14
CA ILE A 193 18.05 -23.54 7.62
C ILE A 193 19.15 -22.89 6.80
N ARG A 194 20.41 -22.93 7.28
CA ARG A 194 21.55 -22.41 6.53
C ARG A 194 21.77 -23.18 5.23
N TYR A 195 21.58 -24.50 5.25
CA TYR A 195 21.67 -25.34 4.06
C TYR A 195 20.65 -24.94 3.01
N ILE A 196 19.36 -24.83 3.38
CA ILE A 196 18.32 -24.46 2.41
C ILE A 196 18.44 -23.00 1.95
N ALA A 197 18.89 -22.10 2.82
CA ALA A 197 19.17 -20.71 2.48
C ALA A 197 20.33 -20.59 1.48
N GLY A 198 21.38 -21.40 1.63
CA GLY A 198 22.47 -21.52 0.67
C GLY A 198 22.00 -22.05 -0.68
N TYR A 199 21.22 -23.13 -0.68
CA TYR A 199 20.61 -23.67 -1.91
C TYR A 199 19.79 -22.62 -2.67
N ILE A 200 18.93 -21.87 -1.95
CA ILE A 200 18.15 -20.79 -2.55
C ILE A 200 19.05 -19.67 -3.07
N HIS A 201 20.11 -19.30 -2.34
CA HIS A 201 21.04 -18.28 -2.79
C HIS A 201 21.76 -18.67 -4.10
N ASP A 202 22.20 -19.92 -4.20
CA ASP A 202 22.96 -20.41 -5.35
C ASP A 202 22.10 -20.52 -6.62
N HIS A 203 20.82 -20.87 -6.49
CA HIS A 203 19.91 -21.02 -7.62
C HIS A 203 19.07 -19.77 -7.92
N TYR A 204 18.78 -18.97 -6.89
CA TYR A 204 17.84 -17.84 -6.92
C TYR A 204 18.40 -16.68 -6.09
N SER A 205 19.54 -16.13 -6.50
CA SER A 205 20.34 -15.15 -5.73
C SER A 205 19.61 -13.92 -5.16
N ASN A 206 18.47 -13.52 -5.74
CA ASN A 206 17.65 -12.40 -5.26
C ASN A 206 16.53 -12.80 -4.29
N SER A 207 16.37 -14.09 -4.01
CA SER A 207 15.31 -14.63 -3.16
C SER A 207 15.67 -14.60 -1.68
N LEU A 208 14.64 -14.54 -0.85
CA LEU A 208 14.75 -14.50 0.61
C LEU A 208 14.10 -15.72 1.24
N VAL A 209 14.71 -16.20 2.31
CA VAL A 209 14.08 -17.16 3.23
C VAL A 209 13.41 -16.36 4.34
N MET A 210 12.09 -16.49 4.46
CA MET A 210 11.27 -15.82 5.46
C MET A 210 10.86 -16.85 6.50
N MET A 211 11.36 -16.71 7.73
CA MET A 211 10.98 -17.58 8.84
C MET A 211 9.90 -16.91 9.67
N SER A 212 8.98 -17.68 10.24
CA SER A 212 8.04 -17.20 11.26
C SER A 212 8.39 -17.73 12.65
N SER A 213 7.90 -17.06 13.70
CA SER A 213 8.04 -17.49 15.09
C SER A 213 7.10 -16.69 15.98
N TYR A 214 6.32 -17.39 16.81
CA TYR A 214 5.41 -16.79 17.78
C TYR A 214 6.06 -16.67 19.17
N ARG A 215 7.33 -17.08 19.28
CA ARG A 215 8.09 -17.16 20.53
C ARG A 215 8.93 -15.91 20.76
N ASP A 216 8.91 -15.43 21.99
CA ASP A 216 9.64 -14.23 22.39
C ASP A 216 11.15 -14.47 22.20
N PRO A 217 11.89 -13.54 21.55
CA PRO A 217 13.31 -13.72 21.26
C PRO A 217 14.17 -14.03 22.50
N SER A 218 13.75 -13.57 23.69
CA SER A 218 14.44 -13.77 24.97
C SER A 218 14.11 -15.11 25.65
N THR A 219 13.06 -15.81 25.21
CA THR A 219 12.64 -17.07 25.81
C THR A 219 13.70 -18.15 25.60
N PHE A 220 14.04 -18.86 26.68
CA PHE A 220 14.91 -20.03 26.61
C PHE A 220 14.14 -21.24 26.06
N THR A 221 14.83 -22.00 25.23
CA THR A 221 14.35 -23.28 24.71
C THR A 221 15.52 -24.28 24.64
N ILE A 222 15.17 -25.55 24.56
CA ILE A 222 16.13 -26.60 24.24
C ILE A 222 15.99 -26.84 22.75
N TYR A 223 17.05 -26.53 22.01
CA TYR A 223 17.11 -26.78 20.57
C TYR A 223 17.02 -28.29 20.31
N PRO A 224 16.62 -28.71 19.09
CA PRO A 224 16.69 -30.11 18.69
C PRO A 224 18.08 -30.74 18.89
N THR A 225 19.16 -29.95 18.88
CA THR A 225 20.53 -30.35 19.23
C THR A 225 20.74 -30.78 20.68
N GLY A 226 19.76 -30.56 21.57
CA GLY A 226 19.92 -30.68 23.02
C GLY A 226 20.64 -29.51 23.67
N ARG A 227 21.04 -28.48 22.91
CA ARG A 227 21.62 -27.25 23.44
C ARG A 227 20.53 -26.35 24.00
N MET A 228 20.82 -25.68 25.11
CA MET A 228 19.94 -24.67 25.67
C MET A 228 20.37 -23.28 25.18
N GLY A 229 19.41 -22.50 24.69
CA GLY A 229 19.65 -21.14 24.25
C GLY A 229 18.34 -20.39 24.05
N THR A 230 18.41 -19.10 23.69
CA THR A 230 17.21 -18.32 23.43
C THR A 230 16.74 -18.47 21.97
N TYR A 231 15.49 -18.12 21.67
CA TYR A 231 15.01 -18.06 20.29
C TYR A 231 15.85 -17.07 19.45
N LYS A 232 16.26 -15.94 20.04
CA LYS A 232 17.19 -15.01 19.39
C LYS A 232 18.49 -15.68 19.01
N HIS A 233 19.07 -16.47 19.91
CA HIS A 233 20.35 -17.13 19.64
C HIS A 233 20.25 -18.12 18.46
N PHE A 234 19.16 -18.90 18.38
CA PHE A 234 18.90 -19.81 17.28
C PHE A 234 18.69 -19.06 15.95
N TYR A 235 17.72 -18.14 15.92
CA TYR A 235 17.32 -17.48 14.67
C TYR A 235 18.37 -16.46 14.22
N LYS A 236 18.91 -15.66 15.14
CA LYS A 236 19.84 -14.59 14.77
C LYS A 236 21.26 -15.11 14.65
N ASP A 237 21.83 -15.54 15.77
CA ASP A 237 23.27 -15.75 15.89
C ASP A 237 23.70 -17.01 15.11
N GLU A 238 22.96 -18.10 15.27
CA GLU A 238 23.28 -19.36 14.60
C GLU A 238 22.70 -19.45 13.17
N THR A 239 21.73 -18.62 12.78
CA THR A 239 21.11 -18.70 11.45
C THR A 239 21.29 -17.43 10.61
N MET A 240 20.66 -16.32 10.97
CA MET A 240 20.57 -15.14 10.11
C MET A 240 21.89 -14.37 9.91
N ASP A 241 22.80 -14.43 10.89
CA ASP A 241 24.13 -13.83 10.80
C ASP A 241 25.06 -14.65 9.90
N LEU A 242 24.75 -15.93 9.68
CA LEU A 242 25.51 -16.83 8.82
C LEU A 242 24.86 -17.05 7.44
N ALA A 243 23.58 -16.69 7.27
CA ALA A 243 22.84 -16.77 6.01
C ALA A 243 22.19 -15.42 5.67
N SER A 244 22.85 -14.61 4.85
CA SER A 244 22.48 -13.19 4.67
C SER A 244 21.09 -12.95 4.06
N ASN A 245 20.55 -13.91 3.30
CA ASN A 245 19.23 -13.89 2.64
C ASN A 245 18.07 -14.37 3.53
N THR A 246 18.31 -14.66 4.81
CA THR A 246 17.27 -15.08 5.76
C THR A 246 16.70 -13.89 6.54
N ARG A 247 15.41 -13.94 6.84
CA ARG A 247 14.61 -12.92 7.54
C ARG A 247 13.65 -13.60 8.51
N ILE A 248 13.11 -12.84 9.46
CA ILE A 248 12.18 -13.34 10.48
C ILE A 248 10.91 -12.49 10.53
N MET A 249 9.78 -13.12 10.77
CA MET A 249 8.44 -12.54 10.87
C MET A 249 7.82 -12.97 12.20
N CYS A 250 7.15 -12.04 12.88
CA CYS A 250 6.34 -12.37 14.05
C CYS A 250 4.97 -12.88 13.60
N ASP A 251 4.49 -13.98 14.19
CA ASP A 251 3.16 -14.58 14.00
C ASP A 251 2.48 -14.95 15.33
N LYS A 252 2.78 -14.24 16.42
CA LYS A 252 2.14 -14.45 17.72
C LYS A 252 0.72 -13.89 17.76
N TYR A 253 -0.27 -14.70 17.37
CA TYR A 253 -1.68 -14.32 17.43
C TYR A 253 -2.33 -14.54 18.80
N HIS A 254 -1.82 -15.48 19.60
CA HIS A 254 -2.42 -15.87 20.88
C HIS A 254 -1.41 -16.08 22.01
N ASP A 255 -1.89 -16.08 23.27
CA ASP A 255 -1.10 -16.29 24.49
C ASP A 255 -0.65 -17.74 24.74
N GLY A 256 -0.98 -18.66 23.82
CA GLY A 256 -0.73 -20.11 23.97
C GLY A 256 -1.88 -20.88 24.62
N TRP A 257 -2.92 -20.18 25.09
CA TRP A 257 -4.20 -20.75 25.54
C TRP A 257 -5.34 -20.51 24.55
N GLY A 258 -5.00 -19.96 23.37
CA GLY A 258 -5.97 -19.60 22.33
C GLY A 258 -6.70 -18.29 22.59
N ASN A 259 -6.24 -17.46 23.55
CA ASN A 259 -6.79 -16.11 23.70
C ASN A 259 -6.03 -15.15 22.79
N PRO A 260 -6.73 -14.27 22.05
CA PRO A 260 -6.11 -13.20 21.28
C PRO A 260 -5.16 -12.38 22.16
N THR A 261 -3.96 -12.11 21.62
CA THR A 261 -2.99 -11.23 22.30
C THR A 261 -2.70 -10.00 21.47
N ASP A 262 -2.54 -8.87 22.15
CA ASP A 262 -1.91 -7.71 21.56
C ASP A 262 -0.49 -8.06 21.07
N GLN A 263 -0.29 -8.11 19.77
CA GLN A 263 1.00 -8.47 19.17
C GLN A 263 2.02 -7.33 19.23
N ARG A 264 1.61 -6.09 19.51
CA ARG A 264 2.49 -4.92 19.42
C ARG A 264 3.75 -5.01 20.28
N PRO A 265 3.69 -5.46 21.55
CA PRO A 265 4.90 -5.63 22.35
C PRO A 265 5.85 -6.66 21.71
N MET A 266 5.29 -7.73 21.15
CA MET A 266 6.07 -8.76 20.46
C MET A 266 6.75 -8.22 19.20
N TRP A 267 6.07 -7.36 18.45
CA TRP A 267 6.66 -6.70 17.29
C TRP A 267 7.80 -5.75 17.69
N ASP A 268 7.67 -5.03 18.82
CA ASP A 268 8.76 -4.22 19.37
C ASP A 268 9.96 -5.10 19.75
N ASP A 269 9.72 -6.24 20.41
CA ASP A 269 10.77 -7.18 20.81
C ASP A 269 11.45 -7.83 19.60
N PHE A 270 10.69 -8.23 18.58
CA PHE A 270 11.23 -8.78 17.32
C PHE A 270 12.08 -7.74 16.60
N HIS A 271 11.56 -6.52 16.43
CA HIS A 271 12.27 -5.47 15.75
C HIS A 271 13.55 -5.08 16.49
N SER A 272 13.51 -5.03 17.83
CA SER A 272 14.68 -4.78 18.68
C SER A 272 15.71 -5.91 18.61
N ALA A 273 15.27 -7.18 18.66
CA ALA A 273 16.15 -8.33 18.69
C ALA A 273 16.82 -8.61 17.34
N TYR A 274 16.08 -8.43 16.23
CA TYR A 274 16.48 -8.85 14.89
C TYR A 274 16.79 -7.67 13.95
N GLY A 275 16.40 -6.44 14.29
CA GLY A 275 16.69 -5.24 13.52
C GLY A 275 16.21 -5.32 12.08
N ASN A 276 17.10 -5.03 11.12
CA ASN A 276 16.80 -5.05 9.69
C ASN A 276 16.49 -6.45 9.11
N LYS A 277 16.56 -7.51 9.93
CA LYS A 277 16.14 -8.85 9.56
C LYS A 277 14.63 -9.08 9.75
N ASN A 278 13.97 -8.27 10.57
CA ASN A 278 12.51 -8.26 10.70
C ASN A 278 11.90 -7.22 9.73
N ILE A 279 11.63 -7.66 8.49
CA ILE A 279 11.17 -6.78 7.40
C ILE A 279 9.66 -6.87 7.14
N ALA A 280 9.00 -7.86 7.71
CA ALA A 280 7.56 -8.09 7.62
C ALA A 280 7.08 -8.87 8.85
N ASN A 281 5.81 -8.72 9.18
CA ASN A 281 5.13 -9.49 10.24
C ASN A 281 3.79 -10.02 9.72
N TRP A 282 3.20 -10.93 10.46
CA TRP A 282 1.89 -11.45 10.16
C TRP A 282 0.76 -10.74 10.93
N ILE A 283 -0.42 -10.69 10.33
CA ILE A 283 -1.68 -10.25 10.94
C ILE A 283 -2.73 -11.33 10.64
N SER A 284 -3.40 -11.86 11.65
CA SER A 284 -4.47 -12.84 11.46
C SER A 284 -5.78 -12.14 11.14
N LEU A 285 -6.51 -12.63 10.13
CA LEU A 285 -7.87 -12.14 9.89
C LEU A 285 -8.85 -12.54 10.99
N ASP A 286 -8.60 -13.62 11.74
CA ASP A 286 -9.55 -14.08 12.77
C ASP A 286 -9.11 -13.68 14.17
N GLU A 287 -7.86 -13.87 14.54
CA GLU A 287 -7.45 -13.61 15.93
C GLU A 287 -7.34 -12.11 16.22
N ASP A 288 -7.05 -11.30 15.19
CA ASP A 288 -6.92 -9.84 15.30
C ASP A 288 -8.18 -9.10 14.80
N HIS A 289 -9.32 -9.78 14.62
CA HIS A 289 -10.54 -9.28 13.93
C HIS A 289 -11.32 -8.16 14.63
N ASP A 290 -10.68 -7.42 15.54
CA ASP A 290 -11.24 -6.19 16.09
C ASP A 290 -10.63 -5.00 15.33
N ASP A 291 -11.48 -4.13 14.78
CA ASP A 291 -11.12 -2.82 14.22
C ASP A 291 -10.04 -2.09 15.04
N HIS A 292 -10.12 -2.18 16.38
CA HIS A 292 -9.12 -1.63 17.28
C HIS A 292 -7.74 -2.26 17.08
N GLN A 293 -7.67 -3.60 17.03
CA GLN A 293 -6.42 -4.35 16.88
C GLN A 293 -5.79 -4.12 15.51
N TYR A 294 -6.55 -4.22 14.42
CA TYR A 294 -6.05 -3.92 13.08
C TYR A 294 -5.45 -2.52 12.99
N ARG A 295 -6.18 -1.51 13.49
CA ARG A 295 -5.67 -0.13 13.52
C ARG A 295 -4.33 -0.06 14.24
N GLU A 296 -4.26 -0.63 15.43
CA GLU A 296 -3.09 -0.54 16.29
C GLU A 296 -1.87 -1.26 15.70
N LEU A 297 -2.07 -2.40 15.04
CA LEU A 297 -1.02 -3.12 14.31
C LEU A 297 -0.52 -2.34 13.09
N LEU A 298 -1.42 -1.74 12.30
CA LEU A 298 -1.04 -0.92 11.13
C LEU A 298 -0.29 0.35 11.53
N VAL A 299 -0.70 1.00 12.64
CA VAL A 299 0.02 2.13 13.23
C VAL A 299 1.38 1.69 13.77
N LYS A 300 1.44 0.53 14.44
CA LYS A 300 2.70 -0.04 14.92
C LYS A 300 3.68 -0.33 13.78
N ALA A 301 3.23 -0.98 12.70
CA ALA A 301 4.06 -1.22 11.51
C ALA A 301 4.67 0.09 10.96
N ASN A 302 3.86 1.15 10.84
CA ASN A 302 4.34 2.47 10.43
C ASN A 302 5.42 3.03 11.38
N SER A 303 5.22 2.90 12.70
CA SER A 303 6.18 3.38 13.70
C SER A 303 7.52 2.63 13.69
N LEU A 304 7.50 1.33 13.33
CA LEU A 304 8.69 0.49 13.18
C LEU A 304 9.36 0.63 11.81
N GLY A 305 8.81 1.44 10.89
CA GLY A 305 9.30 1.54 9.51
C GLY A 305 9.09 0.26 8.69
N ILE A 306 8.23 -0.64 9.16
CA ILE A 306 7.84 -1.86 8.45
C ILE A 306 6.81 -1.47 7.40
N ASN A 307 7.15 -1.70 6.14
CA ASN A 307 6.32 -1.36 5.00
C ASN A 307 5.68 -2.58 4.34
N ASN A 308 5.97 -3.78 4.84
CA ASN A 308 5.45 -5.04 4.36
C ASN A 308 4.82 -5.81 5.53
N PHE A 309 3.62 -6.33 5.37
CA PHE A 309 3.08 -7.37 6.25
C PHE A 309 2.27 -8.38 5.45
N TRP A 310 2.02 -9.51 6.08
CA TRP A 310 1.27 -10.61 5.51
C TRP A 310 0.02 -10.90 6.33
N VAL A 311 -1.10 -11.00 5.64
CA VAL A 311 -2.39 -11.31 6.25
C VAL A 311 -2.63 -12.80 6.19
N TYR A 312 -2.91 -13.43 7.32
CA TYR A 312 -3.25 -14.84 7.40
C TYR A 312 -4.78 -15.01 7.41
N GLY A 313 -5.32 -15.56 6.33
CA GLY A 313 -6.75 -15.77 6.09
C GLY A 313 -7.07 -17.23 5.74
N SER A 314 -6.27 -18.18 6.23
CA SER A 314 -6.43 -19.63 6.08
C SER A 314 -6.45 -20.29 7.46
N GLY A 315 -6.92 -21.53 7.58
CA GLY A 315 -6.93 -22.25 8.86
C GLY A 315 -7.83 -21.56 9.90
N SER A 316 -7.23 -20.99 10.95
CA SER A 316 -7.94 -20.12 11.91
C SER A 316 -8.37 -18.80 11.29
N GLY A 317 -7.69 -18.27 10.28
CA GLY A 317 -8.06 -17.01 9.62
C GLY A 317 -9.44 -17.06 8.94
N ASN A 318 -10.31 -16.09 9.23
CA ASN A 318 -11.66 -16.00 8.68
C ASN A 318 -11.70 -14.94 7.58
N ILE A 319 -11.75 -15.42 6.34
CA ILE A 319 -11.72 -14.59 5.14
C ILE A 319 -12.89 -13.60 5.02
N ASN A 320 -13.95 -13.77 5.83
CA ASN A 320 -15.07 -12.85 5.85
C ASN A 320 -14.68 -11.47 6.39
N TYR A 321 -13.62 -11.38 7.19
CA TYR A 321 -13.10 -10.12 7.73
C TYR A 321 -12.15 -9.37 6.78
N ILE A 322 -11.92 -9.88 5.56
CA ILE A 322 -11.02 -9.23 4.59
C ILE A 322 -11.47 -7.80 4.25
N GLU A 323 -12.78 -7.56 4.15
CA GLU A 323 -13.32 -6.25 3.82
C GLU A 323 -13.17 -5.26 4.99
N GLU A 324 -13.40 -5.73 6.21
CA GLU A 324 -13.15 -4.98 7.45
C GLU A 324 -11.67 -4.59 7.55
N PHE A 325 -10.77 -5.58 7.42
CA PHE A 325 -9.34 -5.34 7.38
C PHE A 325 -8.95 -4.31 6.31
N CYS A 326 -9.45 -4.45 5.07
CA CYS A 326 -9.14 -3.52 3.99
C CYS A 326 -9.68 -2.10 4.25
N ASN A 327 -10.84 -1.96 4.88
CA ASN A 327 -11.37 -0.67 5.31
C ASN A 327 -10.45 0.00 6.34
N VAL A 328 -9.99 -0.74 7.35
CA VAL A 328 -9.04 -0.23 8.34
C VAL A 328 -7.69 0.09 7.67
N ALA A 329 -7.20 -0.75 6.77
CA ALA A 329 -5.99 -0.51 6.01
C ALA A 329 -6.05 0.74 5.12
N PHE A 330 -7.20 1.02 4.51
CA PHE A 330 -7.45 2.28 3.81
C PHE A 330 -7.38 3.48 4.78
N ASN A 331 -8.11 3.42 5.90
CA ASN A 331 -8.17 4.48 6.89
C ASN A 331 -6.81 4.79 7.55
N HIS A 332 -5.88 3.83 7.55
CA HIS A 332 -4.53 3.97 8.11
C HIS A 332 -3.42 4.07 7.05
N GLY A 333 -3.79 4.38 5.81
CA GLY A 333 -2.84 4.76 4.77
C GLY A 333 -2.00 3.61 4.23
N TRP A 334 -2.54 2.40 4.20
CA TRP A 334 -1.97 1.23 3.55
C TRP A 334 -2.62 0.92 2.21
N LEU A 335 -3.91 1.21 2.08
CA LEU A 335 -4.68 1.07 0.84
C LEU A 335 -5.24 2.43 0.39
N ARG A 336 -5.63 2.46 -0.88
CA ARG A 336 -6.42 3.50 -1.53
C ARG A 336 -7.78 2.90 -1.87
N ASN A 337 -8.86 3.64 -1.68
CA ASN A 337 -10.22 3.19 -1.98
C ASN A 337 -10.72 3.87 -3.25
N PHE A 338 -11.27 3.09 -4.18
CA PHE A 338 -11.91 3.56 -5.39
C PHE A 338 -13.38 3.20 -5.36
N SER A 339 -14.22 4.18 -5.69
CA SER A 339 -15.68 4.03 -5.74
C SER A 339 -16.22 4.48 -7.09
N LYS A 340 -17.24 3.78 -7.58
CA LYS A 340 -18.08 4.25 -8.68
C LYS A 340 -18.86 5.46 -8.20
N LYS A 341 -18.79 6.55 -8.95
CA LYS A 341 -19.52 7.78 -8.67
C LYS A 341 -20.74 7.87 -9.57
N TYR A 342 -21.90 8.07 -8.97
CA TYR A 342 -23.14 8.30 -9.67
C TYR A 342 -23.70 9.66 -9.30
N ARG A 343 -24.36 10.31 -10.26
CA ARG A 343 -25.17 11.51 -10.04
C ARG A 343 -26.64 11.13 -10.21
N TYR A 344 -27.39 11.23 -9.13
CA TYR A 344 -28.82 10.95 -9.11
C TYR A 344 -29.53 12.28 -9.29
N TRP A 345 -30.27 12.41 -10.38
CA TRP A 345 -31.02 13.61 -10.73
C TRP A 345 -32.46 13.45 -10.28
N TYR A 346 -32.96 14.50 -9.65
CA TYR A 346 -34.32 14.56 -9.16
C TYR A 346 -35.00 15.78 -9.74
N HIS A 347 -36.29 15.62 -10.02
CA HIS A 347 -37.14 16.63 -10.60
C HIS A 347 -38.34 16.87 -9.69
N CYS A 348 -38.79 18.12 -9.61
CA CYS A 348 -40.03 18.48 -8.93
C CYS A 348 -41.20 18.36 -9.91
N PRO A 349 -42.12 17.40 -9.73
CA PRO A 349 -43.20 17.17 -10.68
C PRO A 349 -44.11 18.38 -10.92
N ASN A 350 -44.48 18.59 -12.18
CA ASN A 350 -45.35 19.69 -12.59
C ASN A 350 -46.74 19.67 -11.93
N TYR A 351 -47.20 18.52 -11.42
CA TYR A 351 -48.52 18.41 -10.80
C TYR A 351 -48.63 19.13 -9.45
N PHE A 352 -47.50 19.57 -8.85
CA PHE A 352 -47.50 20.43 -7.67
C PHE A 352 -47.81 21.91 -8.00
N GLY A 353 -47.82 22.29 -9.28
CA GLY A 353 -48.20 23.63 -9.75
C GLY A 353 -47.14 24.73 -9.52
N ASP A 354 -46.29 24.60 -8.51
CA ASP A 354 -45.10 25.42 -8.30
C ASP A 354 -43.83 24.59 -8.58
N PRO A 355 -43.00 24.95 -9.58
CA PRO A 355 -41.76 24.23 -9.89
C PRO A 355 -40.76 24.23 -8.72
N CYS A 356 -40.86 25.18 -7.79
CA CYS A 356 -39.99 25.26 -6.62
C CYS A 356 -40.58 24.55 -5.38
N TRP A 357 -41.77 23.96 -5.46
CA TRP A 357 -42.49 23.38 -4.30
C TRP A 357 -41.66 22.39 -3.49
N CYS A 358 -40.86 21.57 -4.18
CA CYS A 358 -40.04 20.53 -3.57
C CYS A 358 -38.84 21.08 -2.78
N GLN A 359 -38.45 22.35 -2.96
CA GLN A 359 -37.40 22.99 -2.16
C GLN A 359 -37.80 23.10 -0.69
N GLU A 360 -39.09 23.34 -0.42
CA GLU A 360 -39.64 23.43 0.92
C GLU A 360 -40.27 22.10 1.39
N ASN A 361 -40.51 21.17 0.46
CA ASN A 361 -41.15 19.88 0.71
C ASN A 361 -40.30 18.73 0.15
N GLN A 362 -39.28 18.31 0.91
CA GLN A 362 -38.28 17.34 0.45
C GLN A 362 -38.85 15.98 0.00
N SER A 363 -40.03 15.58 0.47
CA SER A 363 -40.68 14.35 0.01
C SER A 363 -41.31 14.44 -1.38
N GLY A 364 -41.37 15.63 -1.98
CA GLY A 364 -41.91 15.87 -3.31
C GLY A 364 -40.97 15.54 -4.47
N TRP A 365 -39.70 15.31 -4.17
CA TRP A 365 -38.69 15.04 -5.20
C TRP A 365 -38.83 13.63 -5.77
N GLU A 366 -38.94 13.53 -7.09
CA GLU A 366 -38.97 12.25 -7.81
C GLU A 366 -37.63 12.02 -8.50
N LEU A 367 -37.10 10.79 -8.41
CA LEU A 367 -35.89 10.38 -9.12
C LEU A 367 -36.20 10.35 -10.62
N ASP A 368 -35.50 11.18 -11.38
CA ASP A 368 -35.65 11.28 -12.83
C ASP A 368 -34.72 10.30 -13.55
N HIS A 369 -33.40 10.41 -13.31
CA HIS A 369 -32.42 9.50 -13.87
C HIS A 369 -31.14 9.40 -13.04
N ILE A 370 -30.34 8.37 -13.32
CA ILE A 370 -29.03 8.14 -12.71
C ILE A 370 -27.97 8.22 -13.80
N GLN A 371 -26.95 9.06 -13.58
CA GLN A 371 -25.81 9.23 -14.48
C GLN A 371 -24.56 8.62 -13.83
N TYR A 372 -23.95 7.63 -14.47
CA TYR A 372 -22.63 7.12 -14.07
C TYR A 372 -21.52 8.09 -14.49
N LEU A 373 -20.67 8.48 -13.54
CA LEU A 373 -19.60 9.47 -13.74
C LEU A 373 -18.19 8.87 -13.77
N GLY A 374 -18.07 7.55 -13.66
CA GLY A 374 -16.78 6.85 -13.62
C GLY A 374 -16.35 6.44 -12.22
N ILE A 375 -15.11 5.94 -12.13
CA ILE A 375 -14.47 5.53 -10.87
C ILE A 375 -13.64 6.72 -10.36
N THR A 376 -13.77 7.03 -9.07
CA THR A 376 -12.97 8.04 -8.39
C THR A 376 -12.31 7.46 -7.15
N GLU A 377 -11.12 7.98 -6.83
CA GLU A 377 -10.50 7.73 -5.54
C GLU A 377 -11.26 8.47 -4.43
N VAL A 378 -11.44 7.78 -3.30
CA VAL A 378 -12.00 8.32 -2.06
C VAL A 378 -10.85 8.68 -1.12
N TYR A 379 -10.90 9.87 -0.54
CA TYR A 379 -9.90 10.35 0.41
C TYR A 379 -10.44 10.24 1.84
N THR A 380 -9.60 9.82 2.78
CA THR A 380 -9.86 9.92 4.21
C THR A 380 -9.75 11.38 4.65
N ASN A 381 -10.67 11.86 5.50
CA ASN A 381 -10.60 13.21 6.07
C ASN A 381 -9.49 13.37 7.11
#